data_AF-A0A0R2PHA9-F1
#
_entry.id   AF-A0A0R2PHA9-F1
#
_cell.length_a   1.000
_cell.length_b   1.000
_cell.length_c   1.000
_cell.angle_alpha   90.00
_cell.angle_beta   90.00
_cell.angle_gamma   90.00
#
_symmetry.space_group_name_H-M   'P 1'
#
loop_
_entity.id
_entity.type
_entity.pdbx_description
1 polymer ?
#
loop_
_entity_poly.entity_id
_entity_poly.type
_entity_poly.pdbx_seq_one_letter_code
_entity_poly.pdbx_strand_id
1 'polypeptide(L)'
;MALRITGLGEEIAAVTGLPWHLPLEEWPEDPALAEKRGISRHVVRLVRASNDPDAEVYAVKETVSEFANREYKILRELSHLNAPCVEQVAVVEGRVDAHGEELPCAIVTRFLPYSLPYRVLLSGAVTAHEITTMASALALLLVRLHLLGFWWGDCSLSNTLFRRDAEGFAAYLVDAETGEFQKTLSDGQREHDLEIVHFNVAAELEDLSLSGVLYPGMEPVRAAEAVIRRYRRIWAALKERQLLDPKDRHAVEGAMRQLHDLGFAVEEVAITIDGDTQMISFQPKLVAAGYHTQRLREVVGLDAEELQAKRLLASFDRYNARENKLGLPIQEMAKQWISEVFEPVINRVPDHMRGRVERAQMFHEILENRWYLSEKAGYDVGLEVAADDYCTEILPLRRDSGVDIVIQ
;
A
#
# COMPACT_ATOMS: atom_id res chain seq x y z
N MET A 1 -4.31 -20.27 33.17
CA MET A 1 -4.11 -18.85 33.57
C MET A 1 -5.35 -18.06 33.14
N ALA A 2 -5.52 -16.81 33.58
CA ALA A 2 -6.59 -15.96 33.03
C ALA A 2 -6.15 -15.39 31.68
N LEU A 3 -7.07 -15.40 30.70
CA LEU A 3 -6.86 -14.76 29.40
C LEU A 3 -6.57 -13.26 29.60
N ARG A 4 -5.50 -12.76 29.00
CA ARG A 4 -5.09 -11.36 29.06
C ARG A 4 -5.03 -10.79 27.66
N ILE A 5 -5.77 -9.71 27.44
CA ILE A 5 -5.78 -8.98 26.18
C ILE A 5 -5.20 -7.58 26.44
N THR A 6 -4.10 -7.26 25.78
CA THR A 6 -3.44 -5.95 25.84
C THR A 6 -3.62 -5.26 24.50
N GLY A 7 -4.32 -4.12 24.44
CA GLY A 7 -4.67 -3.43 23.20
C GLY A 7 -5.28 -2.04 23.44
N LEU A 8 -5.84 -1.43 22.40
CA LEU A 8 -6.66 -0.20 22.51
C LEU A 8 -8.10 -0.55 22.90
N GLY A 9 -8.69 0.21 23.83
CA GLY A 9 -9.93 -0.18 24.53
C GLY A 9 -11.13 -0.52 23.64
N GLU A 10 -11.38 0.25 22.58
CA GLU A 10 -12.49 0.01 21.65
C GLU A 10 -12.26 -1.24 20.79
N GLU A 11 -11.00 -1.50 20.40
CA GLU A 11 -10.65 -2.65 19.56
C GLU A 11 -10.57 -3.96 20.36
N ILE A 12 -10.27 -3.89 21.67
CA ILE A 12 -10.29 -5.07 22.56
C ILE A 12 -11.66 -5.74 22.54
N ALA A 13 -12.74 -4.96 22.51
CA ALA A 13 -14.10 -5.50 22.48
C ALA A 13 -14.34 -6.37 21.23
N ALA A 14 -13.81 -5.96 20.09
CA ALA A 14 -13.95 -6.67 18.81
C ALA A 14 -13.23 -8.02 18.80
N VAL A 15 -12.14 -8.16 19.54
CA VAL A 15 -11.35 -9.41 19.58
C VAL A 15 -11.67 -10.29 20.80
N THR A 16 -12.38 -9.79 21.80
CA THR A 16 -12.69 -10.54 23.04
C THR A 16 -13.59 -11.76 22.77
N GLY A 17 -14.48 -11.66 21.78
CA GLY A 17 -15.45 -12.72 21.44
C GLY A 17 -14.88 -13.88 20.63
N LEU A 18 -13.61 -13.82 20.22
CA LEU A 18 -12.97 -14.85 19.39
C LEU A 18 -12.70 -16.15 20.18
N PRO A 19 -12.60 -17.32 19.50
CA PRO A 19 -12.47 -18.62 20.15
C PRO A 19 -11.04 -18.87 20.67
N TRP A 20 -10.58 -18.08 21.63
CA TRP A 20 -9.23 -18.14 22.20
C TRP A 20 -8.86 -19.45 22.89
N HIS A 21 -9.85 -20.30 23.15
CA HIS A 21 -9.71 -21.65 23.70
C HIS A 21 -9.36 -22.72 22.65
N LEU A 22 -9.32 -22.36 21.36
CA LEU A 22 -8.87 -23.23 20.28
C LEU A 22 -7.51 -22.77 19.75
N PRO A 23 -6.63 -23.68 19.33
CA PRO A 23 -5.45 -23.30 18.54
C PRO A 23 -5.90 -22.66 17.22
N LEU A 24 -5.14 -21.68 16.70
CA LEU A 24 -5.59 -20.93 15.52
C LEU A 24 -5.85 -21.83 14.31
N GLU A 25 -5.13 -22.94 14.18
CA GLU A 25 -5.31 -23.88 13.08
C GLU A 25 -6.71 -24.49 13.02
N GLU A 26 -7.38 -24.62 14.17
CA GLU A 26 -8.74 -25.16 14.31
C GLU A 26 -9.83 -24.09 14.24
N TRP A 27 -9.48 -22.81 14.11
CA TRP A 27 -10.46 -21.75 13.99
C TRP A 27 -11.27 -21.90 12.69
N PRO A 28 -12.58 -21.60 12.71
CA PRO A 28 -13.38 -21.59 11.50
C PRO A 28 -12.82 -20.55 10.52
N GLU A 29 -12.59 -20.97 9.27
CA GLU A 29 -12.07 -20.09 8.21
C GLU A 29 -13.23 -19.58 7.36
N ASP A 30 -13.36 -18.25 7.19
CA ASP A 30 -14.25 -17.65 6.20
C ASP A 30 -13.64 -17.88 4.81
N PRO A 31 -14.30 -18.64 3.90
CA PRO A 31 -13.73 -18.92 2.58
C PRO A 31 -13.36 -17.66 1.79
N ALA A 32 -14.12 -16.58 1.93
CA ALA A 32 -13.85 -15.31 1.23
C ALA A 32 -12.61 -14.59 1.78
N LEU A 33 -12.26 -14.82 3.05
CA LEU A 33 -11.03 -14.30 3.65
C LEU A 33 -9.85 -15.26 3.44
N ALA A 34 -10.09 -16.57 3.41
CA ALA A 34 -9.07 -17.59 3.18
C ALA A 34 -8.31 -17.35 1.86
N GLU A 35 -9.03 -16.98 0.80
CA GLU A 35 -8.45 -16.67 -0.51
C GLU A 35 -7.54 -15.43 -0.51
N LYS A 36 -7.73 -14.53 0.46
CA LYS A 36 -6.94 -13.29 0.63
C LYS A 36 -5.67 -13.52 1.45
N ARG A 37 -5.52 -14.68 2.07
CA ARG A 37 -4.38 -15.02 2.92
C ARG A 37 -3.17 -15.46 2.09
N GLY A 38 -2.02 -14.87 2.37
CA GLY A 38 -0.73 -15.32 1.82
C GLY A 38 -0.19 -16.58 2.52
N ILE A 39 0.85 -17.19 1.94
CA ILE A 39 1.60 -18.24 2.63
C ILE A 39 2.44 -17.57 3.72
N SER A 40 2.19 -17.94 4.97
CA SER A 40 2.98 -17.51 6.13
C SER A 40 3.69 -18.72 6.73
N ARG A 41 4.86 -18.47 7.32
CA ARG A 41 5.56 -19.48 8.15
C ARG A 41 4.82 -19.74 9.46
N HIS A 42 4.02 -18.76 9.90
CA HIS A 42 3.17 -18.82 11.09
C HIS A 42 1.71 -19.13 10.71
N VAL A 43 0.97 -19.73 11.63
CA VAL A 43 -0.48 -19.89 11.47
C VAL A 43 -1.13 -18.52 11.59
N VAL A 44 -1.71 -18.05 10.48
CA VAL A 44 -2.44 -16.78 10.39
C VAL A 44 -3.90 -17.05 10.08
N ARG A 45 -4.80 -16.39 10.80
CA ARG A 45 -6.25 -16.42 10.56
C ARG A 45 -6.79 -15.02 10.33
N LEU A 46 -7.55 -14.85 9.26
CA LEU A 46 -8.32 -13.64 9.03
C LEU A 46 -9.71 -13.82 9.63
N VAL A 47 -10.12 -12.90 10.50
CA VAL A 47 -11.38 -12.99 11.25
C VAL A 47 -12.13 -11.68 11.21
N ARG A 48 -13.47 -11.75 11.21
CA ARG A 48 -14.33 -10.57 11.32
C ARG A 48 -14.60 -10.26 12.79
N ALA A 49 -14.70 -8.97 13.11
CA ALA A 49 -15.11 -8.48 14.43
C ALA A 49 -16.49 -8.98 14.85
N SER A 50 -17.37 -9.22 13.89
CA SER A 50 -18.73 -9.73 14.10
C SER A 50 -19.21 -10.55 12.89
N ASN A 51 -20.43 -11.08 12.97
CA ASN A 51 -21.05 -11.79 11.85
C ASN A 51 -21.57 -10.86 10.74
N ASP A 52 -21.42 -9.54 10.90
CA ASP A 52 -21.73 -8.58 9.85
C ASP A 52 -20.73 -8.74 8.68
N PRO A 53 -21.19 -8.96 7.44
CA PRO A 53 -20.32 -9.03 6.26
C PRO A 53 -19.43 -7.79 6.05
N ASP A 54 -19.83 -6.64 6.59
CA ASP A 54 -19.09 -5.37 6.50
C ASP A 54 -18.26 -5.08 7.75
N ALA A 55 -18.19 -6.03 8.70
CA ALA A 55 -17.37 -5.91 9.90
C ALA A 55 -15.87 -5.80 9.57
N GLU A 56 -15.15 -5.06 10.41
CA GLU A 56 -13.70 -4.97 10.37
C GLU A 56 -13.08 -6.38 10.37
N VAL A 57 -12.05 -6.55 9.54
CA VAL A 57 -11.29 -7.78 9.43
C VAL A 57 -9.96 -7.59 10.15
N TYR A 58 -9.57 -8.61 10.92
CA TYR A 58 -8.31 -8.66 11.63
C TYR A 58 -7.49 -9.86 11.18
N ALA A 59 -6.17 -9.72 11.17
CA ALA A 59 -5.24 -10.82 11.04
C ALA A 59 -4.74 -11.22 12.43
N VAL A 60 -4.90 -12.49 12.78
CA VAL A 60 -4.43 -13.08 14.03
C VAL A 60 -3.28 -14.02 13.71
N LYS A 61 -2.14 -13.83 14.37
CA LYS A 61 -0.90 -14.64 14.20
C LYS A 61 -0.51 -15.25 15.54
N GLU A 62 -0.32 -16.57 15.58
CA GLU A 62 0.26 -17.24 16.76
C GLU A 62 1.77 -17.11 16.78
N THR A 63 2.31 -16.79 17.96
CA THR A 63 3.75 -16.69 18.23
C THR A 63 4.01 -16.86 19.74
N VAL A 64 5.24 -16.61 20.19
CA VAL A 64 5.59 -16.59 21.60
C VAL A 64 5.37 -15.21 22.21
N SER A 65 5.10 -15.15 23.52
CA SER A 65 4.77 -13.90 24.23
C SER A 65 5.81 -12.78 24.01
N GLU A 66 7.09 -13.11 24.04
CA GLU A 66 8.18 -12.14 23.82
C GLU A 66 8.07 -11.45 22.44
N PHE A 67 7.87 -12.24 21.39
CA PHE A 67 7.78 -11.77 20.01
C PHE A 67 6.49 -10.99 19.76
N ALA A 68 5.34 -11.47 20.25
CA ALA A 68 4.07 -10.75 20.13
C ALA A 68 4.14 -9.36 20.78
N ASN A 69 4.68 -9.26 22.00
CA ASN A 69 4.80 -7.99 22.71
C ASN A 69 5.81 -7.04 22.04
N ARG A 70 6.92 -7.57 21.53
CA ARG A 70 7.92 -6.79 20.79
C ARG A 70 7.34 -6.23 19.49
N GLU A 71 6.72 -7.08 18.68
CA GLU A 71 6.10 -6.70 17.40
C GLU A 71 4.98 -5.68 17.62
N TYR A 72 4.09 -5.90 18.60
CA TYR A 72 3.04 -4.93 18.95
C TYR A 72 3.61 -3.54 19.28
N LYS A 73 4.69 -3.49 20.07
CA LYS A 73 5.34 -2.21 20.41
C LYS A 73 5.94 -1.53 19.18
N ILE A 74 6.61 -2.29 18.31
CA ILE A 74 7.25 -1.77 17.11
C ILE A 74 6.21 -1.26 16.11
N LEU A 75 5.18 -2.04 15.81
CA LEU A 75 4.09 -1.64 14.91
C LEU A 75 3.39 -0.38 15.42
N ARG A 76 3.22 -0.24 16.73
CA ARG A 76 2.65 0.98 17.33
C ARG A 76 3.51 2.21 17.10
N GLU A 77 4.82 2.07 17.25
CA GLU A 77 5.77 3.17 17.02
C GLU A 77 5.85 3.53 15.52
N LEU A 78 5.88 2.52 14.64
CA LEU A 78 5.81 2.71 13.19
C LEU A 78 4.53 3.42 12.75
N SER A 79 3.37 3.01 13.27
CA SER A 79 2.07 3.64 13.00
C SER A 79 2.05 5.10 13.46
N HIS A 80 2.58 5.39 14.66
CA HIS A 80 2.70 6.77 15.16
C HIS A 80 3.61 7.65 14.29
N LEU A 81 4.59 7.06 13.62
CA LEU A 81 5.48 7.73 12.67
C LEU A 81 4.93 7.75 11.23
N ASN A 82 3.69 7.29 11.00
CA ASN A 82 3.06 7.16 9.68
C ASN A 82 3.89 6.30 8.71
N ALA A 83 4.55 5.26 9.23
CA ALA A 83 5.17 4.25 8.39
C ALA A 83 4.08 3.42 7.68
N PRO A 84 4.34 2.96 6.44
CA PRO A 84 3.43 2.06 5.74
C PRO A 84 3.57 0.65 6.33
N CYS A 85 2.81 0.36 7.38
CA CYS A 85 2.73 -0.95 8.02
C CYS A 85 1.28 -1.32 8.36
N VAL A 86 1.03 -2.59 8.67
CA VAL A 86 -0.23 -3.01 9.27
C VAL A 86 -0.37 -2.43 10.69
N GLU A 87 -1.59 -2.09 11.08
CA GLU A 87 -1.84 -1.50 12.39
C GLU A 87 -2.03 -2.58 13.44
N GLN A 88 -1.34 -2.45 14.57
CA GLN A 88 -1.50 -3.32 15.73
C GLN A 88 -2.80 -3.06 16.48
N VAL A 89 -3.48 -4.15 16.86
CA VAL A 89 -4.76 -4.12 17.60
C VAL A 89 -4.57 -4.62 19.02
N ALA A 90 -4.07 -5.84 19.17
CA ALA A 90 -3.96 -6.47 20.48
C ALA A 90 -2.88 -7.56 20.54
N VAL A 91 -2.44 -7.86 21.76
CA VAL A 91 -1.69 -9.06 22.13
C VAL A 91 -2.54 -9.89 23.10
N VAL A 92 -2.64 -11.19 22.85
CA VAL A 92 -3.48 -12.13 23.60
C VAL A 92 -2.63 -13.22 24.23
N GLU A 93 -2.58 -13.21 25.56
CA GLU A 93 -1.76 -14.09 26.38
C GLU A 93 -2.61 -14.94 27.33
N GLY A 94 -2.01 -16.00 27.88
CA GLY A 94 -2.67 -16.86 28.87
C GLY A 94 -3.81 -17.69 28.28
N ARG A 95 -3.76 -17.96 26.96
CA ARG A 95 -4.69 -18.85 26.26
C ARG A 95 -4.51 -20.28 26.77
N VAL A 96 -5.62 -20.97 26.96
CA VAL A 96 -5.65 -22.38 27.37
C VAL A 96 -6.73 -23.11 26.59
N ASP A 97 -6.48 -24.37 26.26
CA ASP A 97 -7.47 -25.23 25.59
C ASP A 97 -8.53 -25.77 26.57
N ALA A 98 -9.44 -26.61 26.07
CA ALA A 98 -10.48 -27.25 26.87
C ALA A 98 -9.94 -28.21 27.95
N HIS A 99 -8.69 -28.67 27.82
CA HIS A 99 -8.01 -29.54 28.77
C HIS A 99 -7.16 -28.75 29.79
N GLY A 100 -7.02 -27.44 29.60
CA GLY A 100 -6.20 -26.56 30.44
C GLY A 100 -4.74 -26.49 30.00
N GLU A 101 -4.39 -27.05 28.84
CA GLU A 101 -3.05 -26.96 28.26
C GLU A 101 -2.82 -25.57 27.67
N GLU A 102 -1.58 -25.08 27.75
CA GLU A 102 -1.21 -23.74 27.31
C GLU A 102 -1.18 -23.65 25.78
N LEU A 103 -1.85 -22.64 25.23
CA LEU A 103 -1.83 -22.32 23.80
C LEU A 103 -0.86 -21.15 23.54
N PRO A 104 -0.28 -21.05 22.33
CA PRO A 104 0.62 -19.95 21.96
C PRO A 104 -0.01 -18.57 22.19
N CYS A 105 0.84 -17.58 22.44
CA CYS A 105 0.42 -16.17 22.42
C CYS A 105 -0.06 -15.80 21.00
N ALA A 106 -0.94 -14.81 20.90
CA ALA A 106 -1.34 -14.28 19.60
C ALA A 106 -1.15 -12.77 19.52
N ILE A 107 -0.73 -12.27 18.36
CA ILE A 107 -0.82 -10.86 18.00
C ILE A 107 -1.97 -10.68 17.00
N VAL A 108 -2.71 -9.58 17.16
CA VAL A 108 -3.80 -9.17 16.29
C VAL A 108 -3.44 -7.85 15.62
N THR A 109 -3.57 -7.81 14.30
CA THR A 109 -3.42 -6.60 13.49
C THR A 109 -4.67 -6.35 12.66
N ARG A 110 -4.89 -5.09 12.24
CA ARG A 110 -5.93 -4.75 11.26
C ARG A 110 -5.55 -5.37 9.92
N PHE A 111 -6.52 -6.02 9.28
CA PHE A 111 -6.35 -6.43 7.89
C PHE A 111 -6.26 -5.18 7.02
N LEU A 112 -5.27 -5.15 6.13
CA LEU A 112 -5.10 -4.05 5.17
C LEU A 112 -6.02 -4.27 3.96
N PRO A 113 -7.10 -3.49 3.77
CA PRO A 113 -8.04 -3.69 2.67
C PRO A 113 -7.40 -3.46 1.30
N TYR A 114 -7.90 -4.14 0.27
CA TYR A 114 -7.42 -4.03 -1.11
C TYR A 114 -5.94 -4.39 -1.30
N SER A 115 -5.35 -5.07 -0.32
CA SER A 115 -3.97 -5.52 -0.37
C SER A 115 -3.86 -6.99 -0.73
N LEU A 116 -2.78 -7.35 -1.41
CA LEU A 116 -2.50 -8.72 -1.83
C LEU A 116 -1.05 -9.09 -1.53
N PRO A 117 -0.79 -10.35 -1.13
CA PRO A 117 0.57 -10.86 -1.02
C PRO A 117 1.19 -11.05 -2.41
N TYR A 118 2.53 -10.99 -2.47
CA TYR A 118 3.27 -11.08 -3.74
C TYR A 118 2.93 -12.32 -4.57
N ARG A 119 2.72 -13.48 -3.91
CA ARG A 119 2.44 -14.75 -4.58
C ARG A 119 1.11 -14.68 -5.32
N VAL A 120 0.08 -14.09 -4.71
CA VAL A 120 -1.18 -13.87 -5.40
C VAL A 120 -0.88 -13.01 -6.62
N LEU A 121 -0.32 -11.81 -6.46
CA LEU A 121 -0.05 -10.92 -7.59
C LEU A 121 0.73 -11.59 -8.73
N LEU A 122 1.88 -12.21 -8.42
CA LEU A 122 2.79 -12.79 -9.41
C LEU A 122 2.30 -14.10 -10.02
N SER A 123 1.42 -14.86 -9.37
CA SER A 123 0.75 -16.03 -9.97
C SER A 123 -0.38 -15.64 -10.93
N GLY A 124 -0.66 -14.34 -11.12
CA GLY A 124 -1.62 -13.85 -12.12
C GLY A 124 -0.98 -13.49 -13.45
N ALA A 125 -1.82 -13.01 -14.36
CA ALA A 125 -1.34 -12.31 -15.55
C ALA A 125 -0.75 -10.98 -15.11
N VAL A 126 0.58 -10.94 -14.94
CA VAL A 126 1.33 -9.73 -14.62
C VAL A 126 2.12 -9.25 -15.83
N THR A 127 2.21 -7.95 -15.96
CA THR A 127 3.01 -7.27 -16.99
C THR A 127 4.40 -6.93 -16.45
N ALA A 128 5.36 -6.72 -17.36
CA ALA A 128 6.69 -6.23 -16.99
C ALA A 128 6.66 -4.86 -16.27
N HIS A 129 5.64 -4.04 -16.57
CA HIS A 129 5.41 -2.77 -15.89
C HIS A 129 5.01 -2.99 -14.43
N GLU A 130 4.06 -3.89 -14.16
CA GLU A 130 3.61 -4.22 -12.79
C GLU A 130 4.74 -4.80 -11.93
N ILE A 131 5.58 -5.66 -12.52
CA ILE A 131 6.77 -6.18 -11.84
C ILE A 131 7.71 -5.03 -11.44
N THR A 132 7.91 -4.09 -12.35
CA THR A 132 8.76 -2.92 -12.13
C THR A 132 8.20 -2.01 -11.05
N THR A 133 6.90 -1.77 -11.04
CA THR A 133 6.24 -0.92 -10.03
C THR A 133 6.17 -1.61 -8.66
N MET A 134 5.94 -2.92 -8.58
CA MET A 134 6.07 -3.69 -7.34
C MET A 134 7.48 -3.61 -6.74
N ALA A 135 8.52 -3.80 -7.57
CA ALA A 135 9.91 -3.66 -7.12
C ALA A 135 10.23 -2.23 -6.65
N SER A 136 9.58 -1.23 -7.26
CA SER A 136 9.72 0.18 -6.86
C SER A 136 9.01 0.45 -5.53
N ALA A 137 7.83 -0.13 -5.32
CA ALA A 137 7.07 -0.04 -4.08
C ALA A 137 7.84 -0.65 -2.89
N LEU A 138 8.42 -1.85 -3.06
CA LEU A 138 9.25 -2.47 -2.02
C LEU A 138 10.51 -1.65 -1.72
N ALA A 139 11.19 -1.14 -2.75
CA ALA A 139 12.35 -0.28 -2.57
C ALA A 139 11.99 1.02 -1.82
N LEU A 140 10.84 1.63 -2.13
CA LEU A 140 10.35 2.82 -1.46
C LEU A 140 9.96 2.54 0.01
N LEU A 141 9.30 1.41 0.28
CA LEU A 141 9.01 0.93 1.64
C LEU A 141 10.30 0.88 2.48
N LEU A 142 11.34 0.22 1.97
CA LEU A 142 12.64 0.13 2.65
C LEU A 142 13.26 1.51 2.91
N VAL A 143 13.25 2.41 1.93
CA VAL A 143 13.76 3.77 2.11
C VAL A 143 12.97 4.52 3.19
N ARG A 144 11.65 4.41 3.20
CA ARG A 144 10.79 5.05 4.21
C ARG A 144 11.12 4.55 5.61
N LEU A 145 11.19 3.23 5.79
CA LEU A 145 11.57 2.61 7.07
C LEU A 145 12.96 3.06 7.54
N HIS A 146 13.95 3.03 6.65
CA HIS A 146 15.32 3.43 6.99
C HIS A 146 15.45 4.92 7.34
N LEU A 147 14.61 5.79 6.74
CA LEU A 147 14.58 7.21 7.09
C LEU A 147 13.95 7.49 8.45
N LEU A 148 13.07 6.60 8.93
CA LEU A 148 12.54 6.61 10.30
C LEU A 148 13.53 6.05 11.33
N GLY A 149 14.72 5.61 10.89
CA GLY A 149 15.69 4.96 11.76
C GLY A 149 15.37 3.49 12.05
N PHE A 150 14.42 2.89 11.32
CA PHE A 150 14.00 1.51 11.53
C PHE A 150 14.87 0.54 10.73
N TRP A 151 15.57 -0.36 11.43
CA TRP A 151 16.18 -1.55 10.84
C TRP A 151 15.12 -2.65 10.80
N TRP A 152 14.86 -3.27 9.65
CA TRP A 152 13.78 -4.23 9.51
C TRP A 152 14.23 -5.65 9.87
N GLY A 153 15.37 -6.13 9.39
CA GLY A 153 15.94 -7.41 9.83
C GLY A 153 15.26 -8.68 9.32
N ASP A 154 14.13 -8.58 8.61
CA ASP A 154 13.55 -9.68 7.82
C ASP A 154 12.82 -9.15 6.57
N CYS A 155 13.52 -8.33 5.80
CA CYS A 155 13.02 -7.74 4.57
C CYS A 155 12.72 -8.83 3.52
N SER A 156 11.46 -8.99 3.13
CA SER A 156 11.04 -10.05 2.20
C SER A 156 9.75 -9.69 1.48
N LEU A 157 9.44 -10.38 0.36
CA LEU A 157 8.14 -10.26 -0.29
C LEU A 157 7.03 -10.90 0.57
N SER A 158 7.33 -11.96 1.34
CA SER A 158 6.36 -12.60 2.22
C SER A 158 5.93 -11.73 3.41
N ASN A 159 6.80 -10.86 3.89
CA ASN A 159 6.49 -9.88 4.94
C ASN A 159 6.00 -8.53 4.39
N THR A 160 5.62 -8.50 3.10
CA THR A 160 5.12 -7.30 2.41
C THR A 160 3.74 -7.54 1.80
N LEU A 161 2.80 -6.65 2.08
CA LEU A 161 1.53 -6.55 1.35
C LEU A 161 1.59 -5.43 0.31
N PHE A 162 0.95 -5.65 -0.83
CA PHE A 162 0.90 -4.68 -1.93
C PHE A 162 -0.53 -4.23 -2.18
N ARG A 163 -0.75 -2.92 -2.20
CA ARG A 163 -1.99 -2.29 -2.67
C ARG A 163 -1.79 -1.74 -4.06
N ARG A 164 -2.82 -1.77 -4.89
CA ARG A 164 -2.81 -1.02 -6.15
C ARG A 164 -2.79 0.46 -5.82
N ASP A 165 -1.96 1.19 -6.55
CA ASP A 165 -1.90 2.65 -6.48
C ASP A 165 -1.85 3.20 -7.91
N ALA A 166 -3.02 3.38 -8.52
CA ALA A 166 -3.18 3.79 -9.91
C ALA A 166 -2.46 2.80 -10.86
N GLU A 167 -1.52 3.28 -11.67
CA GLU A 167 -0.66 2.47 -12.54
C GLU A 167 0.39 1.64 -11.78
N GLY A 168 0.60 1.92 -10.49
CA GLY A 168 1.65 1.32 -9.66
C GLY A 168 1.14 0.56 -8.45
N PHE A 169 2.00 0.47 -7.44
CA PHE A 169 1.72 -0.20 -6.17
C PHE A 169 2.26 0.60 -5.00
N ALA A 170 1.56 0.51 -3.87
CA ALA A 170 2.06 0.83 -2.55
C ALA A 170 2.41 -0.47 -1.81
N ALA A 171 3.49 -0.47 -1.03
CA ALA A 171 3.95 -1.63 -0.26
C ALA A 171 3.90 -1.33 1.24
N TYR A 172 3.48 -2.33 2.02
CA TYR A 172 3.24 -2.23 3.44
C TYR A 172 3.94 -3.36 4.20
N LEU A 173 4.62 -2.99 5.29
CA LEU A 173 5.23 -3.91 6.23
C LEU A 173 4.15 -4.69 7.02
N VAL A 174 4.27 -6.01 7.07
CA VAL A 174 3.34 -6.87 7.83
C VAL A 174 3.96 -7.40 9.11
N ASP A 175 5.23 -7.82 9.02
CA ASP A 175 5.93 -8.47 10.13
C ASP A 175 7.14 -7.63 10.54
N ALA A 176 7.09 -7.14 11.78
CA ALA A 176 8.12 -6.30 12.38
C ALA A 176 8.83 -6.99 13.55
N GLU A 177 8.67 -8.31 13.71
CA GLU A 177 9.17 -9.10 14.84
C GLU A 177 10.68 -8.94 15.05
N THR A 178 11.46 -8.99 13.96
CA THR A 178 12.92 -8.91 13.97
C THR A 178 13.44 -7.48 14.02
N GLY A 179 12.59 -6.48 13.78
CA GLY A 179 13.00 -5.10 13.59
C GLY A 179 13.45 -4.39 14.86
N GLU A 180 14.14 -3.27 14.68
CA GLU A 180 14.62 -2.42 15.77
C GLU A 180 14.73 -0.95 15.35
N PHE A 181 14.28 -0.05 16.22
CA PHE A 181 14.52 1.38 16.06
C PHE A 181 15.91 1.79 16.52
N GLN A 182 16.58 2.54 15.67
CA GLN A 182 17.86 3.18 15.94
C GLN A 182 17.68 4.69 15.94
N LYS A 183 18.45 5.41 16.77
CA LYS A 183 18.44 6.90 16.76
C LYS A 183 18.73 7.46 15.36
N THR A 184 19.70 6.85 14.69
CA THR A 184 20.03 7.07 13.29
C THR A 184 20.49 5.72 12.74
N LEU A 185 19.87 5.26 11.67
CA LEU A 185 20.26 4.02 11.02
C LEU A 185 21.60 4.20 10.31
N SER A 186 22.60 3.39 10.69
CA SER A 186 23.93 3.44 10.08
C SER A 186 23.93 2.89 8.65
N ASP A 187 24.92 3.27 7.85
CA ASP A 187 25.08 2.74 6.49
C ASP A 187 25.24 1.21 6.50
N GLY A 188 25.95 0.65 7.49
CA GLY A 188 26.12 -0.80 7.66
C GLY A 188 24.82 -1.53 7.96
N GLN A 189 23.95 -0.97 8.80
CA GLN A 189 22.62 -1.56 9.07
C GLN A 189 21.73 -1.54 7.82
N ARG A 190 21.79 -0.44 7.03
CA ARG A 190 21.03 -0.37 5.76
C ARG A 190 21.53 -1.40 4.76
N GLU A 191 22.84 -1.50 4.57
CA GLU A 191 23.41 -2.49 3.64
C GLU A 191 23.10 -3.92 4.10
N HIS A 192 23.05 -4.18 5.41
CA HIS A 192 22.62 -5.47 5.93
C HIS A 192 21.16 -5.80 5.56
N ASP A 193 20.22 -4.85 5.69
CA ASP A 193 18.85 -5.04 5.21
C ASP A 193 18.81 -5.29 3.69
N LEU A 194 19.68 -4.63 2.90
CA LEU A 194 19.77 -4.87 1.45
C LEU A 194 20.33 -6.26 1.10
N GLU A 195 21.25 -6.79 1.89
CA GLU A 195 21.73 -8.18 1.76
C GLU A 195 20.61 -9.18 2.04
N ILE A 196 19.82 -8.93 3.09
CA ILE A 196 18.63 -9.73 3.43
C ILE A 196 17.61 -9.68 2.28
N VAL A 197 17.28 -8.48 1.78
CA VAL A 197 16.41 -8.30 0.60
C VAL A 197 16.91 -9.11 -0.58
N HIS A 198 18.22 -9.04 -0.88
CA HIS A 198 18.80 -9.75 -2.02
C HIS A 198 18.50 -11.26 -1.93
N PHE A 199 18.78 -11.85 -0.77
CA PHE A 199 18.62 -13.27 -0.55
C PHE A 199 17.15 -13.69 -0.51
N ASN A 200 16.34 -13.03 0.33
CA ASN A 200 14.94 -13.38 0.55
C ASN A 200 14.12 -13.22 -0.73
N VAL A 201 14.22 -12.08 -1.42
CA VAL A 201 13.46 -11.82 -2.65
C VAL A 201 13.87 -12.81 -3.75
N ALA A 202 15.16 -13.10 -3.91
CA ALA A 202 15.61 -14.07 -4.91
C ALA A 202 15.06 -15.48 -4.60
N ALA A 203 15.13 -15.93 -3.35
CA ALA A 203 14.63 -17.25 -2.95
C ALA A 203 13.10 -17.37 -3.13
N GLU A 204 12.35 -16.33 -2.78
CA GLU A 204 10.89 -16.32 -2.93
C GLU A 204 10.45 -16.32 -4.40
N LEU A 205 11.16 -15.60 -5.27
CA LEU A 205 10.91 -15.63 -6.71
C LEU A 205 11.35 -16.95 -7.35
N GLU A 206 12.42 -17.58 -6.84
CA GLU A 206 12.84 -18.91 -7.28
C GLU A 206 11.79 -19.98 -6.94
N ASP A 207 11.18 -19.91 -5.76
CA ASP A 207 10.06 -20.78 -5.39
C ASP A 207 8.84 -20.62 -6.34
N LEU A 208 8.53 -19.39 -6.75
CA LEU A 208 7.51 -19.14 -7.79
C LEU A 208 7.90 -19.71 -9.16
N SER A 209 9.20 -19.67 -9.50
CA SER A 209 9.71 -20.25 -10.74
C SER A 209 9.56 -21.77 -10.74
N LEU A 210 9.95 -22.42 -9.64
CA LEU A 210 9.85 -23.87 -9.47
C LEU A 210 8.41 -24.38 -9.47
N SER A 211 7.47 -23.57 -9.01
CA SER A 211 6.02 -23.86 -9.08
C SER A 211 5.39 -23.54 -10.43
N GLY A 212 6.16 -23.01 -11.40
CA GLY A 212 5.71 -22.76 -12.78
C GLY A 212 4.75 -21.58 -12.94
N VAL A 213 4.67 -20.70 -11.93
CA VAL A 213 3.75 -19.55 -11.92
C VAL A 213 4.46 -18.20 -12.05
N LEU A 214 5.80 -18.18 -12.09
CA LEU A 214 6.56 -16.96 -12.29
C LEU A 214 6.41 -16.39 -13.71
N TYR A 215 6.42 -15.06 -13.82
CA TYR A 215 6.43 -14.36 -15.10
C TYR A 215 7.55 -14.87 -16.04
N PRO A 216 7.22 -15.24 -17.30
CA PRO A 216 8.20 -15.79 -18.23
C PRO A 216 9.41 -14.87 -18.45
N GLY A 217 10.62 -15.43 -18.31
CA GLY A 217 11.87 -14.70 -18.51
C GLY A 217 12.28 -13.79 -17.35
N MET A 218 11.55 -13.79 -16.23
CA MET A 218 12.03 -13.18 -14.99
C MET A 218 13.14 -14.03 -14.37
N GLU A 219 14.30 -13.42 -14.15
CA GLU A 219 15.41 -14.01 -13.42
C GLU A 219 15.37 -13.57 -11.94
N PRO A 220 15.15 -14.48 -10.97
CA PRO A 220 14.97 -14.15 -9.56
C PRO A 220 16.07 -13.26 -8.97
N VAL A 221 17.34 -13.62 -9.19
CA VAL A 221 18.50 -12.85 -8.69
C VAL A 221 18.54 -11.45 -9.29
N ARG A 222 18.34 -11.32 -10.60
CA ARG A 222 18.33 -10.01 -11.27
C ARG A 222 17.18 -9.12 -10.82
N ALA A 223 16.03 -9.72 -10.51
CA ALA A 223 14.88 -9.01 -9.96
C ALA A 223 15.18 -8.48 -8.55
N ALA A 224 15.79 -9.29 -7.68
CA ALA A 224 16.24 -8.88 -6.35
C ALA A 224 17.27 -7.74 -6.42
N GLU A 225 18.29 -7.85 -7.29
CA GLU A 225 19.24 -6.75 -7.53
C GLU A 225 18.55 -5.46 -8.03
N ALA A 226 17.46 -5.60 -8.79
CA ALA A 226 16.72 -4.45 -9.30
C ALA A 226 16.00 -3.69 -8.18
N VAL A 227 15.55 -4.37 -7.11
CA VAL A 227 15.05 -3.72 -5.89
C VAL A 227 16.16 -2.90 -5.23
N ILE A 228 17.35 -3.49 -5.06
CA ILE A 228 18.51 -2.82 -4.44
C ILE A 228 18.96 -1.60 -5.24
N ARG A 229 19.05 -1.72 -6.57
CA ARG A 229 19.40 -0.58 -7.44
C ARG A 229 18.40 0.56 -7.31
N ARG A 230 17.11 0.25 -7.22
CA ARG A 230 16.05 1.27 -7.02
C ARG A 230 16.17 1.90 -5.65
N TYR A 231 16.32 1.12 -4.59
CA TYR A 231 16.54 1.61 -3.23
C TYR A 231 17.70 2.61 -3.20
N ARG A 232 18.86 2.25 -3.77
CA ARG A 232 20.05 3.12 -3.78
C ARG A 232 19.80 4.42 -4.55
N ARG A 233 19.06 4.36 -5.67
CA ARG A 233 18.69 5.57 -6.44
C ARG A 233 17.77 6.50 -5.65
N ILE A 234 16.74 5.97 -5.00
CA ILE A 234 15.82 6.75 -4.17
C ILE A 234 16.58 7.36 -2.99
N TRP A 235 17.39 6.55 -2.28
CA TRP A 235 18.17 6.99 -1.13
C TRP A 235 19.14 8.12 -1.48
N ALA A 236 19.92 7.96 -2.57
CA ALA A 236 20.83 8.98 -3.05
C ALA A 236 20.07 10.27 -3.42
N ALA A 237 18.96 10.16 -4.15
CA ALA A 237 18.14 11.32 -4.53
C ALA A 237 17.62 12.12 -3.33
N LEU A 238 17.27 11.44 -2.22
CA LEU A 238 16.78 12.10 -1.01
C LEU A 238 17.88 12.75 -0.16
N LYS A 239 19.07 12.13 -0.11
CA LYS A 239 20.20 12.61 0.72
C LYS A 239 21.08 13.62 0.00
N GLU A 240 21.22 13.51 -1.32
CA GLU A 240 22.11 14.34 -2.13
C GLU A 240 21.33 15.41 -2.88
N ARG A 241 21.69 16.68 -2.66
CA ARG A 241 21.12 17.79 -3.41
C ARG A 241 21.69 17.79 -4.83
N GLN A 242 20.83 17.74 -5.84
CA GLN A 242 21.27 17.94 -7.22
C GLN A 242 21.39 19.44 -7.50
N LEU A 243 22.59 19.90 -7.86
CA LEU A 243 22.86 21.28 -8.26
C LEU A 243 22.90 21.36 -9.79
N LEU A 244 22.00 22.13 -10.38
CA LEU A 244 21.85 22.28 -11.83
C LEU A 244 21.92 23.76 -12.24
N ASP A 245 22.45 24.03 -13.43
CA ASP A 245 22.39 25.37 -14.01
C ASP A 245 20.94 25.66 -14.45
N PRO A 246 20.29 26.74 -13.96
CA PRO A 246 18.95 27.15 -14.40
C PRO A 246 18.77 27.25 -15.92
N LYS A 247 19.84 27.55 -16.65
CA LYS A 247 19.82 27.80 -18.10
C LYS A 247 19.88 26.50 -18.89
N ASP A 248 20.31 25.39 -18.27
CA ASP A 248 20.30 24.08 -18.90
C ASP A 248 18.93 23.40 -18.73
N ARG A 249 18.02 23.77 -19.63
CA ARG A 249 16.66 23.20 -19.68
C ARG A 249 16.67 21.68 -19.79
N HIS A 250 17.63 21.10 -20.53
CA HIS A 250 17.70 19.66 -20.71
C HIS A 250 18.12 18.95 -19.43
N ALA A 251 19.08 19.50 -18.68
CA ALA A 251 19.47 18.96 -17.39
C ALA A 251 18.34 19.06 -16.35
N VAL A 252 17.63 20.19 -16.29
CA VAL A 252 16.48 20.37 -15.39
C VAL A 252 15.34 19.40 -15.72
N GLU A 253 14.94 19.29 -16.99
CA GLU A 253 13.91 18.35 -17.40
C GLU A 253 14.32 16.89 -17.16
N GLY A 254 15.59 16.55 -17.38
CA GLY A 254 16.14 15.23 -17.11
C GLY A 254 16.06 14.87 -15.62
N ALA A 255 16.44 15.80 -14.74
CA ALA A 255 16.34 15.61 -13.29
C ALA A 255 14.88 15.47 -12.84
N MET A 256 13.96 16.28 -13.35
CA MET A 256 12.52 16.15 -13.07
C MET A 256 11.98 14.78 -13.51
N ARG A 257 12.34 14.30 -14.72
CA ARG A 257 11.95 12.97 -15.20
C ARG A 257 12.53 11.86 -14.32
N GLN A 258 13.79 11.99 -13.90
CA GLN A 258 14.41 11.01 -13.02
C GLN A 258 13.69 10.93 -11.67
N LEU A 259 13.28 12.05 -11.10
CA LEU A 259 12.50 12.08 -9.85
C LEU A 259 11.11 11.48 -10.05
N HIS A 260 10.46 11.79 -11.18
CA HIS A 260 9.18 11.18 -11.55
C HIS A 260 9.28 9.66 -11.70
N ASP A 261 10.32 9.14 -12.37
CA ASP A 261 10.58 7.70 -12.51
C ASP A 261 10.87 7.01 -11.17
N LEU A 262 11.24 7.77 -10.13
CA LEU A 262 11.42 7.29 -8.77
C LEU A 262 10.16 7.44 -7.91
N GLY A 263 9.06 7.95 -8.48
CA GLY A 263 7.77 8.11 -7.81
C GLY A 263 7.56 9.46 -7.12
N PHE A 264 8.46 10.43 -7.27
CA PHE A 264 8.30 11.77 -6.69
C PHE A 264 7.51 12.70 -7.61
N ALA A 265 6.56 13.44 -7.07
CA ALA A 265 5.88 14.51 -7.79
C ALA A 265 6.76 15.77 -7.90
N VAL A 266 6.55 16.59 -8.94
CA VAL A 266 7.29 17.85 -9.12
C VAL A 266 7.05 18.82 -7.94
N GLU A 267 5.84 18.81 -7.38
CA GLU A 267 5.46 19.61 -6.21
C GLU A 267 6.20 19.17 -4.92
N GLU A 268 6.75 17.95 -4.90
CA GLU A 268 7.53 17.40 -3.80
C GLU A 268 9.02 17.75 -3.91
N VAL A 269 9.41 18.56 -4.91
CA VAL A 269 10.80 18.96 -5.11
C VAL A 269 11.01 20.39 -4.63
N ALA A 270 11.82 20.53 -3.58
CA ALA A 270 12.26 21.84 -3.15
C ALA A 270 13.26 22.40 -4.16
N ILE A 271 12.93 23.56 -4.71
CA ILE A 271 13.77 24.31 -5.65
C ILE A 271 14.31 25.52 -4.90
N THR A 272 15.62 25.56 -4.67
CA THR A 272 16.28 26.73 -4.10
C THR A 272 17.33 27.25 -5.05
N ILE A 273 17.33 28.56 -5.29
CA ILE A 273 18.37 29.23 -6.07
C ILE A 273 19.44 29.69 -5.09
N ASP A 274 20.66 29.20 -5.27
CA ASP A 274 21.81 29.67 -4.51
C ASP A 274 22.14 31.11 -4.95
N GLY A 275 22.17 32.04 -4.00
CA GLY A 275 22.39 33.46 -4.25
C GLY A 275 23.80 33.78 -4.75
N ASP A 276 24.79 32.95 -4.41
CA ASP A 276 26.19 33.17 -4.78
C ASP A 276 26.54 32.48 -6.11
N THR A 277 26.07 31.24 -6.31
CA THR A 277 26.40 30.45 -7.51
C THR A 277 25.36 30.54 -8.63
N GLN A 278 24.18 31.12 -8.37
CA GLN A 278 22.99 31.10 -9.24
C GLN A 278 22.52 29.69 -9.65
N MET A 279 23.00 28.64 -9.01
CA MET A 279 22.61 27.27 -9.29
C MET A 279 21.22 26.97 -8.69
N ILE A 280 20.43 26.15 -9.39
CA ILE A 280 19.20 25.58 -8.84
C ILE A 280 19.55 24.29 -8.11
N SER A 281 19.22 24.22 -6.83
CA SER A 281 19.20 22.96 -6.09
C SER A 281 17.82 22.32 -6.19
N PHE A 282 17.78 21.08 -6.67
CA PHE A 282 16.63 20.20 -6.59
C PHE A 282 16.86 19.22 -5.45
N GLN A 283 15.97 19.25 -4.46
CA GLN A 283 15.94 18.24 -3.41
C GLN A 283 14.53 17.67 -3.31
N PRO A 284 14.30 16.41 -3.73
CA PRO A 284 13.06 15.74 -3.44
C PRO A 284 12.92 15.67 -1.92
N LYS A 285 11.76 16.11 -1.45
CA LYS A 285 11.37 15.94 -0.06
C LYS A 285 10.62 14.62 0.01
N LEU A 286 11.07 13.71 0.86
CA LEU A 286 10.17 12.69 1.42
C LEU A 286 9.18 13.32 2.43
N VAL A 287 9.04 14.65 2.41
CA VAL A 287 8.21 15.40 3.35
C VAL A 287 6.81 15.40 2.74
N ALA A 288 5.92 14.71 3.46
CA ALA A 288 4.55 14.34 3.12
C ALA A 288 4.44 13.17 2.13
N ALA A 289 5.03 12.01 2.46
CA ALA A 289 4.39 10.75 2.06
C ALA A 289 2.93 10.82 2.54
N GLY A 290 1.99 10.82 1.60
CA GLY A 290 0.59 11.18 1.86
C GLY A 290 0.24 12.63 1.59
N TYR A 291 1.00 13.44 0.82
CA TYR A 291 0.60 14.82 0.50
C TYR A 291 -0.68 14.84 -0.32
N HIS A 292 -0.73 14.09 -1.42
CA HIS A 292 -1.92 14.02 -2.25
C HIS A 292 -3.03 13.30 -1.49
N THR A 293 -2.72 12.26 -0.72
CA THR A 293 -3.68 11.57 0.15
C THR A 293 -4.30 12.51 1.19
N GLN A 294 -3.48 13.27 1.92
CA GLN A 294 -3.94 14.23 2.93
C GLN A 294 -4.74 15.36 2.27
N ARG A 295 -4.26 15.90 1.16
CA ARG A 295 -4.97 16.94 0.40
C ARG A 295 -6.31 16.44 -0.13
N LEU A 296 -6.37 15.21 -0.65
CA LEU A 296 -7.62 14.58 -1.10
C LEU A 296 -8.57 14.42 0.08
N ARG A 297 -8.10 13.94 1.23
CA ARG A 297 -8.90 13.83 2.45
C ARG A 297 -9.42 15.18 2.94
N GLU A 298 -8.57 16.20 2.94
CA GLU A 298 -8.94 17.56 3.38
C GLU A 298 -9.92 18.27 2.44
N VAL A 299 -9.76 18.09 1.12
CA VAL A 299 -10.56 18.81 0.10
C VAL A 299 -11.81 18.04 -0.29
N VAL A 300 -11.69 16.73 -0.45
CA VAL A 300 -12.71 15.86 -1.06
C VAL A 300 -13.28 14.88 -0.02
N GLY A 301 -12.53 14.53 1.03
CA GLY A 301 -12.98 13.57 2.05
C GLY A 301 -12.87 12.12 1.61
N LEU A 302 -12.05 11.82 0.60
CA LEU A 302 -11.77 10.46 0.13
C LEU A 302 -10.39 10.01 0.61
N ASP A 303 -10.29 8.73 0.97
CA ASP A 303 -9.05 8.03 1.23
C ASP A 303 -8.59 7.30 -0.04
N ALA A 304 -7.30 7.40 -0.34
CA ALA A 304 -6.67 6.76 -1.50
C ALA A 304 -5.15 6.72 -1.31
N GLU A 305 -4.49 5.82 -2.05
CA GLU A 305 -3.02 5.80 -2.17
C GLU A 305 -2.52 7.03 -2.97
N GLU A 306 -1.21 7.29 -2.95
CA GLU A 306 -0.63 8.56 -3.39
C GLU A 306 -0.92 8.88 -4.88
N LEU A 307 -0.68 7.93 -5.78
CA LEU A 307 -0.90 8.11 -7.22
C LEU A 307 -2.38 8.17 -7.56
N GLN A 308 -3.22 7.38 -6.88
CA GLN A 308 -4.67 7.47 -6.97
C GLN A 308 -5.14 8.86 -6.54
N ALA A 309 -4.68 9.36 -5.39
CA ALA A 309 -5.06 10.65 -4.86
C ALA A 309 -4.66 11.79 -5.81
N LYS A 310 -3.46 11.72 -6.36
CA LYS A 310 -3.00 12.63 -7.42
C LYS A 310 -3.92 12.59 -8.64
N ARG A 311 -4.36 11.39 -9.06
CA ARG A 311 -5.27 11.22 -10.20
C ARG A 311 -6.65 11.82 -9.94
N LEU A 312 -7.20 11.59 -8.75
CA LEU A 312 -8.50 12.12 -8.33
C LEU A 312 -8.46 13.64 -8.20
N LEU A 313 -7.44 14.20 -7.55
CA LEU A 313 -7.23 15.64 -7.44
C LEU A 313 -7.11 16.30 -8.81
N ALA A 314 -6.36 15.71 -9.74
CA ALA A 314 -6.28 16.23 -11.11
C ALA A 314 -7.63 16.20 -11.85
N SER A 315 -8.49 15.22 -11.55
CA SER A 315 -9.87 15.19 -12.07
C SER A 315 -10.73 16.30 -11.48
N PHE A 316 -10.66 16.49 -10.17
CA PHE A 316 -11.34 17.55 -9.45
C PHE A 316 -10.90 18.94 -9.92
N ASP A 317 -9.59 19.20 -10.05
CA ASP A 317 -9.06 20.49 -10.49
C ASP A 317 -9.56 20.88 -11.89
N ARG A 318 -9.65 19.90 -12.81
CA ARG A 318 -10.24 20.12 -14.14
C ARG A 318 -11.73 20.47 -14.06
N TYR A 319 -12.49 19.80 -13.19
CA TYR A 319 -13.90 20.11 -12.98
C TYR A 319 -14.08 21.50 -12.37
N ASN A 320 -13.34 21.82 -11.31
CA ASN A 320 -13.36 23.12 -10.65
C ASN A 320 -13.02 24.26 -11.63
N ALA A 321 -11.98 24.10 -12.45
CA ALA A 321 -11.61 25.10 -13.46
C ALA A 321 -12.71 25.34 -14.52
N ARG A 322 -13.53 24.33 -14.83
CA ARG A 322 -14.59 24.41 -15.84
C ARG A 322 -15.91 24.94 -15.29
N GLU A 323 -16.31 24.46 -14.11
CA GLU A 323 -17.63 24.72 -13.53
C GLU A 323 -17.66 25.89 -12.54
N ASN A 324 -16.53 26.22 -11.90
CA ASN A 324 -16.49 27.25 -10.86
C ASN A 324 -16.46 28.68 -11.43
N LYS A 325 -17.53 29.06 -12.13
CA LYS A 325 -17.68 30.39 -12.76
C LYS A 325 -17.99 31.49 -11.75
N LEU A 326 -18.53 31.12 -10.58
CA LEU A 326 -18.97 32.04 -9.52
C LEU A 326 -17.94 32.21 -8.40
N GLY A 327 -16.81 31.51 -8.44
CA GLY A 327 -15.78 31.57 -7.40
C GLY A 327 -16.25 30.97 -6.06
N LEU A 328 -17.03 29.89 -6.12
CA LEU A 328 -17.46 29.13 -4.95
C LEU A 328 -16.26 28.56 -4.18
N PRO A 329 -16.39 28.37 -2.85
CA PRO A 329 -15.37 27.71 -2.04
C PRO A 329 -15.00 26.31 -2.58
N ILE A 330 -13.72 25.95 -2.45
CA ILE A 330 -13.19 24.67 -2.96
C ILE A 330 -13.95 23.45 -2.42
N GLN A 331 -14.41 23.53 -1.16
CA GLN A 331 -15.17 22.47 -0.48
C GLN A 331 -16.56 22.27 -1.08
N GLU A 332 -17.21 23.34 -1.54
CA GLU A 332 -18.51 23.24 -2.23
C GLU A 332 -18.34 22.63 -3.61
N MET A 333 -17.29 23.04 -4.34
CA MET A 333 -16.96 22.45 -5.64
C MET A 333 -16.57 20.98 -5.52
N ALA A 334 -15.89 20.57 -4.44
CA ALA A 334 -15.53 19.18 -4.20
C ALA A 334 -16.78 18.31 -3.96
N LYS A 335 -17.74 18.80 -3.17
CA LYS A 335 -19.04 18.12 -2.99
C LYS A 335 -19.81 17.98 -4.31
N GLN A 336 -19.82 19.04 -5.12
CA GLN A 336 -20.44 18.99 -6.45
C GLN A 336 -19.75 17.96 -7.34
N TRP A 337 -18.41 17.96 -7.42
CA TRP A 337 -17.65 16.98 -8.17
C TRP A 337 -17.92 15.54 -7.71
N ILE A 338 -18.01 15.30 -6.40
CA ILE A 338 -18.41 13.99 -5.87
C ILE A 338 -19.78 13.61 -6.41
N SER A 339 -20.77 14.48 -6.24
CA SER A 339 -22.16 14.18 -6.59
C SER A 339 -22.44 14.06 -8.09
N GLU A 340 -21.68 14.79 -8.93
CA GLU A 340 -21.92 14.91 -10.37
C GLU A 340 -20.97 14.06 -11.20
N VAL A 341 -19.79 13.72 -10.68
CA VAL A 341 -18.75 13.01 -11.45
C VAL A 341 -18.36 11.70 -10.76
N PHE A 342 -17.93 11.73 -9.50
CA PHE A 342 -17.39 10.54 -8.84
C PHE A 342 -18.48 9.49 -8.54
N GLU A 343 -19.52 9.87 -7.78
CA GLU A 343 -20.59 8.95 -7.40
C GLU A 343 -21.40 8.42 -8.60
N PRO A 344 -21.79 9.23 -9.59
CA PRO A 344 -22.51 8.70 -10.75
C PRO A 344 -21.72 7.66 -11.53
N VAL A 345 -20.39 7.79 -11.59
CA VAL A 345 -19.51 6.83 -12.25
C VAL A 345 -19.38 5.56 -11.42
N ILE A 346 -19.09 5.67 -10.12
CA ILE A 346 -18.93 4.50 -9.23
C ILE A 346 -20.25 3.74 -9.07
N ASN A 347 -21.39 4.43 -9.01
CA ASN A 347 -22.70 3.80 -8.85
C ASN A 347 -23.20 3.05 -10.11
N ARG A 348 -22.48 3.15 -11.24
CA ARG A 348 -22.71 2.27 -12.41
C ARG A 348 -22.26 0.83 -12.15
N VAL A 349 -21.40 0.60 -11.17
CA VAL A 349 -20.92 -0.74 -10.85
C VAL A 349 -22.05 -1.58 -10.26
N PRO A 350 -22.34 -2.76 -10.86
CA PRO A 350 -23.39 -3.65 -10.37
C PRO A 350 -23.17 -4.06 -8.91
N ASP A 351 -24.25 -4.21 -8.14
CA ASP A 351 -24.19 -4.49 -6.69
C ASP A 351 -23.30 -5.70 -6.36
N HIS A 352 -23.37 -6.77 -7.16
CA HIS A 352 -22.59 -8.00 -6.96
C HIS A 352 -21.09 -7.87 -7.29
N MET A 353 -20.65 -6.74 -7.82
CA MET A 353 -19.24 -6.46 -8.14
C MET A 353 -18.66 -5.30 -7.31
N ARG A 354 -19.47 -4.68 -6.44
CA ARG A 354 -18.99 -3.68 -5.48
C ARG A 354 -18.02 -4.33 -4.49
N GLY A 355 -17.08 -3.54 -3.99
CA GLY A 355 -16.03 -4.00 -3.10
C GLY A 355 -14.92 -4.85 -3.73
N ARG A 356 -15.04 -5.29 -4.98
CA ARG A 356 -14.00 -6.08 -5.66
C ARG A 356 -12.71 -5.30 -5.87
N VAL A 357 -12.83 -4.00 -6.13
CA VAL A 357 -11.73 -3.04 -6.35
C VAL A 357 -12.06 -1.78 -5.56
N GLU A 358 -11.04 -1.17 -4.96
CA GLU A 358 -11.18 0.08 -4.23
C GLU A 358 -11.79 1.18 -5.11
N ARG A 359 -12.69 1.99 -4.54
CA ARG A 359 -13.40 3.05 -5.28
C ARG A 359 -12.45 4.01 -6.00
N ALA A 360 -11.35 4.41 -5.35
CA ALA A 360 -10.35 5.31 -5.93
C ALA A 360 -9.62 4.64 -7.11
N GLN A 361 -9.21 3.38 -6.96
CA GLN A 361 -8.59 2.59 -8.03
C GLN A 361 -9.56 2.40 -9.21
N MET A 362 -10.81 2.07 -8.93
CA MET A 362 -11.86 1.88 -9.92
C MET A 362 -12.08 3.15 -10.74
N PHE A 363 -12.19 4.31 -10.07
CA PHE A 363 -12.30 5.60 -10.77
C PHE A 363 -11.08 5.89 -11.66
N HIS A 364 -9.87 5.58 -11.18
CA HIS A 364 -8.65 5.68 -11.99
C HIS A 364 -8.73 4.80 -13.25
N GLU A 365 -9.11 3.53 -13.11
CA GLU A 365 -9.20 2.58 -14.21
C GLU A 365 -10.29 2.99 -15.24
N ILE A 366 -11.41 3.55 -14.78
CA ILE A 366 -12.45 4.09 -15.66
C ILE A 366 -11.93 5.30 -16.44
N LEU A 367 -11.14 6.18 -15.81
CA LEU A 367 -10.51 7.30 -16.51
C LEU A 367 -9.52 6.84 -17.59
N GLU A 368 -8.76 5.78 -17.31
CA GLU A 368 -7.86 5.15 -18.29
C GLU A 368 -8.65 4.51 -19.43
N ASN A 369 -9.71 3.76 -19.11
CA ASN A 369 -10.57 3.15 -20.12
C ASN A 369 -11.23 4.19 -21.03
N ARG A 370 -11.70 5.31 -20.46
CA ARG A 370 -12.23 6.44 -21.24
C ARG A 370 -11.23 6.95 -22.25
N TRP A 371 -9.95 7.08 -21.86
CA TRP A 371 -8.90 7.53 -22.76
C TRP A 371 -8.70 6.55 -23.92
N TYR A 372 -8.60 5.25 -23.63
CA TYR A 372 -8.45 4.19 -24.64
C TYR A 372 -9.63 4.15 -25.63
N LEU A 373 -10.87 4.18 -25.11
CA LEU A 373 -12.08 4.17 -25.94
C LEU A 373 -12.17 5.44 -26.80
N SER A 374 -11.82 6.59 -26.24
CA SER A 374 -11.84 7.86 -26.99
C SER A 374 -10.80 7.89 -28.10
N GLU A 375 -9.60 7.35 -27.86
CA GLU A 375 -8.56 7.21 -28.88
C GLU A 375 -9.05 6.32 -30.03
N LYS A 376 -9.67 5.19 -29.70
CA LYS A 376 -10.23 4.25 -30.70
C LYS A 376 -11.40 4.85 -31.48
N ALA A 377 -12.26 5.63 -30.83
CA ALA A 377 -13.44 6.23 -31.44
C ALA A 377 -13.13 7.53 -32.22
N GLY A 378 -12.01 8.18 -31.93
CA GLY A 378 -11.64 9.49 -32.49
C GLY A 378 -12.39 10.68 -31.89
N TYR A 379 -13.15 10.48 -30.81
CA TYR A 379 -13.87 11.51 -30.06
C TYR A 379 -14.02 11.09 -28.59
N ASP A 380 -14.31 12.03 -27.70
CA ASP A 380 -14.54 11.75 -26.27
C ASP A 380 -15.86 10.99 -26.06
N VAL A 381 -15.76 9.74 -25.58
CA VAL A 381 -16.92 8.88 -25.35
C VAL A 381 -17.70 9.20 -24.06
N GLY A 382 -17.14 10.02 -23.18
CA GLY A 382 -17.73 10.32 -21.87
C GLY A 382 -17.41 9.27 -20.79
N LEU A 383 -17.69 9.61 -19.52
CA LEU A 383 -17.37 8.75 -18.38
C LEU A 383 -18.38 7.62 -18.22
N GLU A 384 -19.62 7.87 -18.60
CA GLU A 384 -20.72 6.92 -18.57
C GLU A 384 -20.40 5.69 -19.43
N VAL A 385 -20.11 5.92 -20.72
CA VAL A 385 -19.78 4.85 -21.67
C VAL A 385 -18.54 4.08 -21.21
N ALA A 386 -17.53 4.79 -20.72
CA ALA A 386 -16.31 4.16 -20.22
C ALA A 386 -16.53 3.32 -18.96
N ALA A 387 -17.45 3.73 -18.08
CA ALA A 387 -17.80 2.97 -16.88
C ALA A 387 -18.60 1.71 -17.22
N ASP A 388 -19.53 1.78 -18.17
CA ASP A 388 -20.29 0.59 -18.62
C ASP A 388 -19.37 -0.44 -19.29
N ASP A 389 -18.48 0.03 -20.15
CA ASP A 389 -17.47 -0.81 -20.80
C ASP A 389 -16.51 -1.41 -19.77
N TYR A 390 -16.04 -0.61 -18.80
CA TYR A 390 -15.19 -1.08 -17.70
C TYR A 390 -15.87 -2.20 -16.90
N CYS A 391 -17.14 -2.03 -16.54
CA CYS A 391 -17.90 -3.03 -15.79
C CYS A 391 -18.10 -4.33 -16.57
N THR A 392 -18.14 -4.26 -17.90
CA THR A 392 -18.41 -5.40 -18.78
C THR A 392 -17.12 -6.16 -19.15
N GLU A 393 -16.04 -5.44 -19.45
CA GLU A 393 -14.85 -6.02 -20.07
C GLU A 393 -13.66 -6.14 -19.09
N ILE A 394 -13.54 -5.22 -18.12
CA ILE A 394 -12.34 -5.10 -17.27
C ILE A 394 -12.59 -5.61 -15.86
N LEU A 395 -13.63 -5.10 -15.18
CA LEU A 395 -13.93 -5.46 -13.79
C LEU A 395 -14.13 -6.97 -13.56
N PRO A 396 -14.75 -7.76 -14.47
CA PRO A 396 -14.88 -9.19 -14.30
C PRO A 396 -13.55 -9.95 -14.27
N LEU A 397 -12.50 -9.37 -14.85
CA LEU A 397 -11.16 -9.96 -14.92
C LEU A 397 -10.28 -9.57 -13.73
N ARG A 398 -10.66 -8.53 -12.96
CA ARG A 398 -9.92 -8.10 -11.78
C ARG A 398 -10.01 -9.13 -10.67
N ARG A 399 -8.94 -9.37 -9.92
CA ARG A 399 -9.03 -10.21 -8.72
C ARG A 399 -9.74 -9.44 -7.62
N ASP A 400 -10.54 -10.15 -6.82
CA ASP A 400 -11.11 -9.56 -5.62
C ASP A 400 -10.00 -9.35 -4.59
N SER A 401 -9.56 -8.11 -4.42
CA SER A 401 -8.62 -7.73 -3.37
C SER A 401 -9.31 -7.11 -2.17
N GLY A 402 -10.62 -6.83 -2.22
CA GLY A 402 -11.24 -5.84 -1.35
C GLY A 402 -12.05 -6.40 -0.19
N VAL A 403 -12.23 -5.57 0.83
CA VAL A 403 -13.33 -5.67 1.81
C VAL A 403 -13.82 -4.23 1.92
N ASP A 404 -15.05 -3.94 1.53
CA ASP A 404 -15.63 -2.60 1.73
C ASP A 404 -15.76 -2.37 3.25
N ILE A 405 -15.09 -1.34 3.78
CA ILE A 405 -15.43 -0.79 5.09
C ILE A 405 -16.35 0.39 4.78
N VAL A 406 -17.66 0.19 4.90
CA VAL A 406 -18.61 1.29 4.80
C VAL A 406 -18.38 2.20 6.02
N ILE A 407 -17.67 3.31 5.84
CA ILE A 407 -17.72 4.41 6.80
C ILE A 407 -19.08 5.08 6.58
N GLN A 408 -20.00 4.87 7.54
CA GLN A 408 -21.29 5.56 7.58
C GLN A 408 -21.13 7.06 7.82
#